data_AF-A0A7C6FBR9-F1
#
_entry.id   AF-A0A7C6FBR9-F1
#
_cell.length_a   1.000
_cell.length_b   1.000
_cell.length_c   1.000
_cell.angle_alpha   90.00
_cell.angle_beta   90.00
_cell.angle_gamma   90.00
#
_symmetry.space_group_name_H-M   'P 1'
#
loop_
_entity.id
_entity.type
_entity.pdbx_description
1 polymer ?
#
loop_
_entity_poly.entity_id
_entity_poly.type
_entity_poly.pdbx_seq_one_letter_code
_entity_poly.pdbx_strand_id
1 'polypeptide(L)'
;MNLIFFRTFLLSFLLTQITFASDHAKGFNPPKVQQQLYHLAKLYHFVAAKEFKSILETQLENYRPIFEKIGHKYNVPWTLLATQAYQESRWQSLIEEELEKRAKFLSEVQKSLPKNLEGKNIWALGLVAYKLGKEHFYDAQSLTALHGKNPHLWKDLKEIVPLLHYKYYYKNLRYGYANGFDAIAYVDAIQHYYNLLIEYELAMLTKESSNGAKK
;
A
#
# COMPACT_ATOMS: atom_id res chain seq x y z
N MET A 1 -24.50 -2.66 9.79
CA MET A 1 -23.17 -2.74 10.45
C MET A 1 -22.24 -3.52 9.51
N ASN A 2 -21.25 -2.85 8.91
CA ASN A 2 -20.46 -3.41 7.81
C ASN A 2 -19.55 -4.55 8.29
N LEU A 3 -19.77 -5.76 7.75
CA LEU A 3 -19.03 -6.99 8.05
C LEU A 3 -17.50 -6.85 7.81
N ILE A 4 -17.10 -5.86 7.01
CA ILE A 4 -15.71 -5.55 6.65
C ILE A 4 -15.03 -4.62 7.64
N PHE A 5 -15.74 -3.61 8.16
CA PHE A 5 -15.23 -2.82 9.29
C PHE A 5 -14.91 -3.77 10.46
N PHE A 6 -15.75 -4.79 10.66
CA PHE A 6 -15.48 -5.83 11.64
C PHE A 6 -14.27 -6.71 11.29
N ARG A 7 -13.97 -7.00 10.01
CA ARG A 7 -12.85 -7.87 9.58
C ARG A 7 -11.48 -7.18 9.54
N THR A 8 -11.37 -5.95 9.05
CA THR A 8 -10.11 -5.17 9.13
C THR A 8 -9.85 -4.73 10.55
N PHE A 9 -10.89 -4.36 11.30
CA PHE A 9 -10.78 -4.13 12.74
C PHE A 9 -10.43 -5.42 13.48
N LEU A 10 -11.01 -6.59 13.16
CA LEU A 10 -10.64 -7.87 13.79
C LEU A 10 -9.19 -8.26 13.52
N LEU A 11 -8.69 -8.10 12.29
CA LEU A 11 -7.28 -8.41 12.00
C LEU A 11 -6.36 -7.45 12.73
N SER A 12 -6.61 -6.14 12.66
CA SER A 12 -5.84 -5.13 13.39
C SER A 12 -5.94 -5.30 14.92
N PHE A 13 -7.12 -5.63 15.43
CA PHE A 13 -7.40 -5.86 16.86
C PHE A 13 -6.80 -7.18 17.33
N LEU A 14 -6.92 -8.28 16.59
CA LEU A 14 -6.24 -9.54 16.88
C LEU A 14 -4.73 -9.38 16.77
N LEU A 15 -4.22 -8.63 15.79
CA LEU A 15 -2.80 -8.25 15.68
C LEU A 15 -2.36 -7.49 16.92
N THR A 16 -3.13 -6.48 17.36
CA THR A 16 -2.84 -5.66 18.53
C THR A 16 -2.91 -6.48 19.83
N GLN A 17 -3.92 -7.35 19.97
CA GLN A 17 -4.09 -8.25 21.12
C GLN A 17 -2.98 -9.31 21.17
N ILE A 18 -2.58 -9.86 20.02
CA ILE A 18 -1.46 -10.78 19.91
C ILE A 18 -0.16 -10.05 20.27
N THR A 19 0.10 -8.86 19.74
CA THR A 19 1.31 -8.08 20.08
C THR A 19 1.33 -7.70 21.57
N PHE A 20 0.20 -7.27 22.13
CA PHE A 20 0.09 -6.89 23.54
C PHE A 20 0.25 -8.09 24.48
N ALA A 21 -0.46 -9.20 24.22
CA ALA A 21 -0.29 -10.43 24.98
C ALA A 21 1.15 -10.97 24.88
N SER A 22 1.82 -10.67 23.76
CA SER A 22 3.14 -11.16 23.49
C SER A 22 4.30 -10.40 24.14
N ASP A 23 4.16 -9.08 24.33
CA ASP A 23 5.14 -8.27 25.06
C ASP A 23 5.23 -8.67 26.55
N HIS A 24 4.26 -9.45 27.04
CA HIS A 24 4.18 -9.90 28.43
C HIS A 24 4.42 -11.42 28.63
N ALA A 25 4.69 -12.19 27.58
CA ALA A 25 4.89 -13.64 27.66
C ALA A 25 6.38 -14.04 27.76
N LYS A 26 6.76 -14.83 28.77
CA LYS A 26 8.14 -15.37 28.91
C LYS A 26 8.45 -16.35 27.76
N GLY A 27 9.57 -16.15 27.06
CA GLY A 27 10.00 -16.97 25.92
C GLY A 27 9.53 -16.48 24.55
N PHE A 28 8.87 -15.32 24.49
CA PHE A 28 8.37 -14.73 23.26
C PHE A 28 9.47 -14.02 22.43
N ASN A 29 9.39 -14.13 21.10
CA ASN A 29 10.30 -13.47 20.16
C ASN A 29 9.49 -12.55 19.22
N PRO A 30 9.33 -11.25 19.57
CA PRO A 30 8.55 -10.29 18.78
C PRO A 30 8.95 -10.19 17.30
N PRO A 31 10.25 -10.21 16.93
CA PRO A 31 10.67 -10.33 15.54
C PRO A 31 10.04 -11.48 14.77
N LYS A 32 9.96 -12.68 15.37
CA LYS A 32 9.41 -13.86 14.70
C LYS A 32 7.92 -13.72 14.44
N VAL A 33 7.16 -13.16 15.39
CA VAL A 33 5.72 -13.00 15.23
C VAL A 33 5.38 -11.95 14.20
N GLN A 34 6.04 -10.79 14.19
CA GLN A 34 5.78 -9.79 13.15
C GLN A 34 6.08 -10.32 11.75
N GLN A 35 7.15 -11.11 11.61
CA GLN A 35 7.44 -11.79 10.36
C GLN A 35 6.32 -12.77 9.98
N GLN A 36 5.82 -13.59 10.91
CA GLN A 36 4.69 -14.50 10.64
C GLN A 36 3.41 -13.74 10.24
N LEU A 37 3.12 -12.63 10.90
CA LEU A 37 1.97 -11.77 10.60
C LEU A 37 2.08 -11.15 9.20
N TYR A 38 3.28 -10.72 8.80
CA TYR A 38 3.54 -10.26 7.43
C TYR A 38 3.28 -11.37 6.39
N HIS A 39 3.67 -12.62 6.67
CA HIS A 39 3.35 -13.75 5.79
C HIS A 39 1.85 -14.05 5.74
N LEU A 40 1.14 -13.96 6.87
CA LEU A 40 -0.30 -14.15 6.91
C LEU A 40 -1.05 -13.05 6.13
N ALA A 41 -0.59 -11.80 6.23
CA ALA A 41 -1.11 -10.71 5.42
C ALA A 41 -1.02 -11.02 3.92
N LYS A 42 0.12 -11.56 3.45
CA LYS A 42 0.27 -12.00 2.05
C LYS A 42 -0.77 -13.05 1.63
N LEU A 43 -1.07 -14.02 2.49
CA LEU A 43 -2.10 -15.03 2.21
C LEU A 43 -3.49 -14.41 2.13
N TYR A 44 -3.80 -13.46 3.01
CA TYR A 44 -5.05 -12.71 2.94
C TYR A 44 -5.18 -11.94 1.61
N HIS A 45 -4.11 -11.27 1.17
CA HIS A 45 -4.11 -10.54 -0.10
C HIS A 45 -4.36 -11.44 -1.30
N PHE A 46 -3.88 -12.69 -1.29
CA PHE A 46 -4.19 -13.66 -2.34
C PHE A 46 -5.70 -13.97 -2.44
N VAL A 47 -6.40 -14.07 -1.31
CA VAL A 47 -7.86 -14.25 -1.32
C VAL A 47 -8.57 -12.98 -1.80
N ALA A 48 -8.14 -11.81 -1.30
CA ALA A 48 -8.70 -10.52 -1.69
C ALA A 48 -8.50 -10.18 -3.18
N ALA A 49 -7.47 -10.72 -3.81
CA ALA A 49 -7.19 -10.57 -5.24
C ALA A 49 -8.28 -11.17 -6.13
N LYS A 50 -8.85 -12.33 -5.74
CA LYS A 50 -9.94 -12.95 -6.50
C LYS A 50 -11.20 -12.09 -6.48
N GLU A 51 -11.51 -11.54 -5.33
CA GLU A 51 -12.63 -10.61 -5.16
C GLU A 51 -12.40 -9.31 -5.94
N PHE A 52 -11.17 -8.79 -5.93
CA PHE A 52 -10.83 -7.58 -6.68
C PHE A 52 -11.08 -7.74 -8.18
N LYS A 53 -10.71 -8.89 -8.77
CA LYS A 53 -11.00 -9.20 -10.18
C LYS A 53 -12.50 -9.13 -10.49
N SER A 54 -13.33 -9.73 -9.63
CA SER A 54 -14.79 -9.67 -9.79
C SER A 54 -15.33 -8.24 -9.68
N ILE A 55 -14.76 -7.42 -8.78
CA ILE A 55 -15.13 -6.01 -8.63
C ILE A 55 -14.71 -5.18 -9.85
N LEU A 56 -13.55 -5.45 -10.45
CA LEU A 56 -13.14 -4.79 -11.69
C LEU A 56 -14.17 -5.03 -12.82
N GLU A 57 -14.58 -6.29 -13.00
CA GLU A 57 -15.56 -6.67 -14.04
C GLU A 57 -16.96 -6.07 -13.83
N THR A 58 -17.37 -5.86 -12.58
CA THR A 58 -18.76 -5.50 -12.25
C THR A 58 -18.95 -4.03 -11.88
N GLN A 59 -17.91 -3.35 -11.41
CA GLN A 59 -18.03 -2.03 -10.79
C GLN A 59 -17.03 -0.99 -11.29
N LEU A 60 -15.93 -1.39 -11.95
CA LEU A 60 -14.88 -0.43 -12.33
C LEU A 60 -15.45 0.74 -13.14
N GLU A 61 -16.28 0.48 -14.13
CA GLU A 61 -16.83 1.54 -15.00
C GLU A 61 -17.69 2.56 -14.24
N ASN A 62 -18.30 2.17 -13.12
CA ASN A 62 -19.06 3.09 -12.27
C ASN A 62 -18.15 4.03 -11.47
N TYR A 63 -16.95 3.57 -11.09
CA TYR A 63 -16.01 4.34 -10.27
C TYR A 63 -14.84 4.95 -11.08
N ARG A 64 -14.63 4.53 -12.32
CA ARG A 64 -13.57 5.05 -13.20
C ARG A 64 -13.61 6.58 -13.29
N PRO A 65 -14.75 7.24 -13.52
CA PRO A 65 -14.77 8.70 -13.72
C PRO A 65 -14.22 9.48 -12.52
N ILE A 66 -14.52 9.03 -11.28
CA ILE A 66 -14.05 9.72 -10.08
C ILE A 66 -12.55 9.52 -9.86
N PHE A 67 -12.02 8.31 -10.13
CA PHE A 67 -10.58 8.06 -10.06
C PHE A 67 -9.82 8.87 -11.12
N GLU A 68 -10.31 8.92 -12.36
CA GLU A 68 -9.69 9.66 -13.46
C GLU A 68 -9.68 11.16 -13.20
N LYS A 69 -10.83 11.71 -12.79
CA LYS A 69 -10.97 13.12 -12.41
C LYS A 69 -9.95 13.54 -11.35
N ILE A 70 -9.87 12.78 -10.26
CA ILE A 70 -8.96 13.10 -9.15
C ILE A 70 -7.51 12.83 -9.54
N GLY A 71 -7.24 11.72 -10.23
CA GLY A 71 -5.91 11.38 -10.71
C GLY A 71 -5.33 12.50 -11.58
N HIS A 72 -6.12 12.98 -12.53
CA HIS A 72 -5.75 14.11 -13.38
C HIS A 72 -5.51 15.39 -12.54
N LYS A 73 -6.41 15.73 -11.61
CA LYS A 73 -6.31 16.93 -10.75
C LYS A 73 -5.00 16.99 -9.96
N TYR A 74 -4.50 15.86 -9.47
CA TYR A 74 -3.30 15.80 -8.62
C TYR A 74 -2.05 15.26 -9.32
N ASN A 75 -2.13 14.96 -10.62
CA ASN A 75 -1.08 14.32 -11.40
C ASN A 75 -0.62 12.97 -10.77
N VAL A 76 -1.60 12.16 -10.38
CA VAL A 76 -1.41 10.81 -9.83
C VAL A 76 -2.15 9.83 -10.74
N PRO A 77 -1.56 8.67 -11.11
CA PRO A 77 -2.28 7.70 -11.94
C PRO A 77 -3.59 7.28 -11.27
N TRP A 78 -4.69 7.37 -12.01
CA TRP A 78 -6.00 6.99 -11.48
C TRP A 78 -6.04 5.52 -11.04
N THR A 79 -5.26 4.66 -11.71
CA THR A 79 -5.10 3.23 -11.39
C THR A 79 -4.45 3.00 -10.03
N LEU A 80 -3.51 3.87 -9.62
CA LEU A 80 -2.93 3.86 -8.28
C LEU A 80 -3.97 4.28 -7.23
N LEU A 81 -4.74 5.33 -7.52
CA LEU A 81 -5.81 5.80 -6.62
C LEU A 81 -6.90 4.74 -6.44
N ALA A 82 -7.30 4.08 -7.54
CA ALA A 82 -8.29 3.02 -7.53
C ALA A 82 -7.85 1.85 -6.64
N THR A 83 -6.60 1.39 -6.82
CA THR A 83 -6.07 0.24 -6.09
C THR A 83 -5.75 0.55 -4.63
N GLN A 84 -5.32 1.77 -4.33
CA GLN A 84 -5.21 2.25 -2.95
C GLN A 84 -6.59 2.31 -2.28
N ALA A 85 -7.58 2.94 -2.91
CA ALA A 85 -8.94 3.01 -2.37
C ALA A 85 -9.56 1.63 -2.16
N TYR A 86 -9.24 0.66 -3.03
CA TYR A 86 -9.67 -0.72 -2.85
C TYR A 86 -9.04 -1.36 -1.60
N GLN A 87 -7.75 -1.15 -1.38
CA GLN A 87 -7.08 -1.66 -0.19
C GLN A 87 -7.65 -1.05 1.11
N GLU A 88 -8.12 0.19 1.09
CA GLU A 88 -8.69 0.87 2.26
C GLU A 88 -10.13 0.44 2.58
N SER A 89 -11.00 0.40 1.57
CA SER A 89 -12.45 0.23 1.79
C SER A 89 -13.13 -0.78 0.89
N ARG A 90 -12.37 -1.45 0.00
CA ARG A 90 -12.89 -2.30 -1.07
C ARG A 90 -13.94 -1.60 -1.95
N TRP A 91 -13.81 -0.28 -2.08
CA TRP A 91 -14.76 0.62 -2.75
C TRP A 91 -16.18 0.62 -2.16
N GLN A 92 -16.38 0.07 -0.96
CA GLN A 92 -17.69 0.08 -0.30
C GLN A 92 -18.08 1.44 0.26
N SER A 93 -17.07 2.27 0.54
CA SER A 93 -17.23 3.65 0.97
C SER A 93 -16.19 4.46 0.22
N LEU A 94 -16.59 5.03 -0.91
CA LEU A 94 -15.75 5.91 -1.71
C LEU A 94 -16.20 7.36 -1.50
N ILE A 95 -15.52 8.05 -0.59
CA ILE A 95 -15.77 9.45 -0.29
C ILE A 95 -14.77 10.29 -1.10
N GLU A 96 -15.29 11.15 -1.98
CA GLU A 96 -14.47 11.97 -2.89
C GLU A 96 -13.42 12.78 -2.13
N GLU A 97 -13.81 13.44 -1.03
CA GLU A 97 -12.92 14.24 -0.20
C GLU A 97 -11.73 13.42 0.35
N GLU A 98 -11.97 12.19 0.81
CA GLU A 98 -10.88 11.36 1.29
C GLU A 98 -9.95 10.90 0.15
N LEU A 99 -10.51 10.62 -1.03
CA LEU A 99 -9.74 10.26 -2.21
C LEU A 99 -8.87 11.44 -2.68
N GLU A 100 -9.39 12.66 -2.63
CA GLU A 100 -8.62 13.89 -2.88
C GLU A 100 -7.48 14.07 -1.88
N LYS A 101 -7.72 13.83 -0.58
CA LYS A 101 -6.67 13.89 0.45
C LYS A 101 -5.53 12.90 0.16
N ARG A 102 -5.87 11.66 -0.24
CA ARG A 102 -4.89 10.63 -0.63
C ARG A 102 -4.09 11.05 -1.86
N ALA A 103 -4.78 11.51 -2.90
CA ALA A 103 -4.14 11.95 -4.14
C ALA A 103 -3.22 13.17 -3.91
N LYS A 104 -3.67 14.14 -3.11
CA LYS A 104 -2.87 15.29 -2.71
C LYS A 104 -1.60 14.86 -1.98
N PHE A 105 -1.72 13.96 -1.01
CA PHE A 105 -0.57 13.45 -0.26
C PHE A 105 0.46 12.77 -1.18
N LEU A 106 0.02 11.86 -2.06
CA LEU A 106 0.91 11.18 -3.00
C LEU A 106 1.60 12.16 -3.95
N SER A 107 0.88 13.17 -4.44
CA SER A 107 1.42 14.25 -5.28
C SER A 107 2.50 15.07 -4.55
N GLU A 108 2.28 15.40 -3.27
CA GLU A 108 3.25 16.13 -2.45
C GLU A 108 4.52 15.32 -2.18
N VAL A 109 4.38 14.01 -1.89
CA VAL A 109 5.55 13.13 -1.74
C VAL A 109 6.31 13.04 -3.05
N GLN A 110 5.62 12.82 -4.18
CA GLN A 110 6.26 12.77 -5.50
C GLN A 110 7.06 14.03 -5.81
N LYS A 111 6.53 15.22 -5.48
CA LYS A 111 7.24 16.51 -5.68
C LYS A 111 8.49 16.65 -4.80
N SER A 112 8.52 15.97 -3.65
CA SER A 112 9.68 15.99 -2.74
C SER A 112 10.80 15.01 -3.13
N LEU A 113 10.50 14.07 -4.03
CA LEU A 113 11.45 13.05 -4.47
C LEU A 113 12.33 13.55 -5.63
N PRO A 114 13.54 12.98 -5.83
CA PRO A 114 14.39 13.28 -6.97
C PRO A 114 13.65 13.15 -8.32
N LYS A 115 13.79 14.15 -9.19
CA LYS A 115 13.04 14.25 -10.47
C LYS A 115 13.33 13.13 -11.47
N ASN A 116 14.46 12.44 -11.32
CA ASN A 116 14.88 11.34 -12.18
C ASN A 116 14.32 9.98 -11.74
N LEU A 117 13.57 9.92 -10.64
CA LEU A 117 12.80 8.75 -10.29
C LEU A 117 11.57 8.69 -11.20
N GLU A 118 11.23 7.49 -11.65
CA GLU A 118 10.08 7.26 -12.51
C GLU A 118 9.34 5.98 -12.11
N GLY A 119 8.08 5.90 -12.56
CA GLY A 119 7.26 4.70 -12.49
C GLY A 119 7.00 4.18 -11.07
N LYS A 120 7.04 2.84 -10.92
CA LYS A 120 6.62 2.13 -9.71
C LYS A 120 7.40 2.52 -8.44
N ASN A 121 8.62 3.04 -8.56
CA ASN A 121 9.43 3.46 -7.41
C ASN A 121 8.81 4.68 -6.71
N ILE A 122 8.43 5.73 -7.45
CA ILE A 122 7.81 6.93 -6.87
C ILE A 122 6.58 6.55 -6.05
N TRP A 123 5.72 5.72 -6.62
CA TRP A 123 4.46 5.34 -6.00
C TRP A 123 4.66 4.46 -4.78
N ALA A 124 5.60 3.51 -4.83
CA ALA A 124 5.93 2.67 -3.68
C ALA A 124 6.44 3.51 -2.51
N LEU A 125 7.35 4.46 -2.76
CA LEU A 125 7.85 5.39 -1.75
C LEU A 125 6.71 6.26 -1.19
N GLY A 126 5.84 6.78 -2.06
CA GLY A 126 4.65 7.55 -1.67
C GLY A 126 3.70 6.77 -0.77
N LEU A 127 3.47 5.49 -1.07
CA LEU A 127 2.62 4.61 -0.26
C LEU A 127 3.26 4.25 1.08
N VAL A 128 4.59 4.07 1.16
CA VAL A 128 5.28 3.92 2.44
C VAL A 128 5.12 5.18 3.28
N ALA A 129 5.34 6.36 2.68
CA ALA A 129 5.15 7.64 3.37
C ALA A 129 3.72 7.85 3.83
N TYR A 130 2.73 7.43 3.04
CA TYR A 130 1.32 7.50 3.40
C TYR A 130 1.01 6.62 4.61
N LYS A 131 1.57 5.40 4.63
CA LYS A 131 1.28 4.40 5.65
C LYS A 131 2.03 4.62 6.96
N LEU A 132 3.27 5.10 6.90
CA LEU A 132 4.11 5.38 8.09
C LEU A 132 3.98 6.81 8.60
N GLY A 133 3.54 7.75 7.77
CA GLY A 133 3.76 9.18 7.99
C GLY A 133 5.09 9.64 7.41
N LYS A 134 5.15 10.94 7.07
CA LYS A 134 6.30 11.55 6.38
C LYS A 134 7.56 11.54 7.25
N GLU A 135 7.38 11.72 8.55
CA GLU A 135 8.41 11.69 9.59
C GLU A 135 9.14 10.34 9.60
N HIS A 136 8.40 9.25 9.78
CA HIS A 136 8.96 7.90 9.81
C HIS A 136 9.45 7.43 8.43
N PHE A 137 8.92 7.99 7.34
CA PHE A 137 9.48 7.77 6.01
C PHE A 137 10.89 8.35 5.87
N TYR A 138 11.17 9.53 6.46
CA TYR A 138 12.54 10.05 6.49
C TYR A 138 13.48 9.20 7.34
N ASP A 139 12.99 8.63 8.44
CA ASP A 139 13.74 7.65 9.23
C ASP A 139 14.02 6.38 8.41
N ALA A 140 13.05 5.89 7.63
CA ALA A 140 13.25 4.76 6.72
C ALA A 140 14.32 5.04 5.67
N GLN A 141 14.30 6.22 5.06
CA GLN A 141 15.29 6.64 4.08
C GLN A 141 16.68 6.76 4.70
N SER A 142 16.77 7.38 5.88
CA SER A 142 18.03 7.52 6.62
C SER A 142 18.61 6.16 6.99
N LEU A 143 17.77 5.26 7.53
CA LEU A 143 18.19 3.90 7.87
C LEU A 143 18.64 3.12 6.64
N THR A 144 17.98 3.30 5.49
CA THR A 144 18.36 2.64 4.23
C THR A 144 19.72 3.10 3.75
N ALA A 145 19.97 4.41 3.78
CA ALA A 145 21.28 4.97 3.45
C ALA A 145 22.39 4.49 4.40
N LEU A 146 22.10 4.40 5.71
CA LEU A 146 23.05 3.87 6.71
C LEU A 146 23.45 2.40 6.45
N HIS A 147 22.59 1.63 5.78
CA HIS A 147 22.88 0.25 5.37
C HIS A 147 23.54 0.15 3.99
N GLY A 148 24.01 1.28 3.43
CA GLY A 148 24.68 1.32 2.12
C GLY A 148 23.75 1.06 0.93
N LYS A 149 22.45 1.21 1.12
CA LYS A 149 21.42 0.98 0.10
C LYS A 149 20.83 2.30 -0.42
N ASN A 150 20.12 2.24 -1.55
CA ASN A 150 19.52 3.42 -2.14
C ASN A 150 18.13 3.71 -1.52
N PRO A 151 17.95 4.84 -0.80
CA PRO A 151 16.68 5.19 -0.14
C PRO A 151 15.56 5.59 -1.11
N HIS A 152 15.84 5.62 -2.41
CA HIS A 152 14.91 5.97 -3.47
C HIS A 152 14.51 4.77 -4.34
N LEU A 153 15.01 3.57 -4.04
CA LEU A 153 14.60 2.35 -4.72
C LEU A 153 13.66 1.55 -3.82
N TRP A 154 12.51 1.17 -4.38
CA TRP A 154 11.54 0.36 -3.64
C TRP A 154 12.15 -0.94 -3.12
N LYS A 155 12.92 -1.64 -3.97
CA LYS A 155 13.60 -2.90 -3.62
C LYS A 155 14.43 -2.74 -2.34
N ASP A 156 15.23 -1.69 -2.27
CA ASP A 156 16.13 -1.43 -1.16
C ASP A 156 15.38 -0.99 0.09
N LEU A 157 14.43 -0.07 -0.07
CA LEU A 157 13.61 0.42 1.04
C LEU A 157 12.79 -0.72 1.66
N LYS A 158 12.28 -1.64 0.83
CA LYS A 158 11.51 -2.82 1.26
C LYS A 158 12.29 -3.75 2.19
N GLU A 159 13.59 -3.87 2.01
CA GLU A 159 14.45 -4.69 2.87
C GLU A 159 14.69 -4.02 4.23
N ILE A 160 14.68 -2.68 4.29
CA ILE A 160 15.11 -1.92 5.47
C ILE A 160 13.94 -1.42 6.33
N VAL A 161 12.83 -1.00 5.72
CA VAL A 161 11.67 -0.46 6.46
C VAL A 161 11.19 -1.37 7.60
N PRO A 162 11.11 -2.71 7.46
CA PRO A 162 10.73 -3.59 8.57
C PRO A 162 11.63 -3.47 9.81
N LEU A 163 12.90 -3.06 9.63
CA LEU A 163 13.85 -2.89 10.71
C LEU A 163 13.48 -1.74 11.66
N LEU A 164 12.67 -0.77 11.22
CA LEU A 164 12.14 0.31 12.06
C LEU A 164 11.25 -0.19 13.22
N HIS A 165 10.84 -1.46 13.18
CA HIS A 165 10.12 -2.09 14.28
C HIS A 165 11.05 -2.42 15.47
N TYR A 166 12.34 -2.63 15.24
CA TYR A 166 13.25 -3.10 16.29
C TYR A 166 14.03 -1.96 16.94
N LYS A 167 13.97 -1.89 18.27
CA LYS A 167 14.65 -0.87 19.10
C LYS A 167 16.12 -0.71 18.78
N TYR A 168 16.80 -1.80 18.41
CA TYR A 168 18.19 -1.75 17.98
C TYR A 168 18.43 -0.74 16.84
N TYR A 169 17.53 -0.69 15.85
CA TYR A 169 17.65 0.19 14.68
C TYR A 169 17.04 1.57 14.93
N TYR A 170 15.84 1.66 15.52
CA TYR A 170 15.13 2.95 15.58
C TYR A 170 15.63 3.87 16.71
N LYS A 171 16.34 3.37 17.72
CA LYS A 171 16.69 4.14 18.94
C LYS A 171 17.46 5.44 18.67
N ASN A 172 18.19 5.51 17.56
CA ASN A 172 19.02 6.66 17.17
C ASN A 172 18.42 7.44 15.99
N LEU A 173 17.23 7.07 15.53
CA LEU A 173 16.51 7.77 14.48
C LEU A 173 15.68 8.90 15.08
N ARG A 174 15.34 9.91 14.27
CA ARG A 174 14.77 11.16 14.77
C ARG A 174 13.35 10.98 15.31
N TYR A 175 12.55 10.14 14.67
CA TYR A 175 11.14 9.93 14.99
C TYR A 175 10.91 8.56 15.64
N GLY A 176 11.84 7.63 15.52
CA GLY A 176 11.91 6.42 16.32
C GLY A 176 11.06 5.28 15.77
N TYR A 177 10.35 4.58 16.66
CA TYR A 177 9.64 3.35 16.32
C TYR A 177 8.60 3.58 15.22
N ALA A 178 8.57 2.68 14.23
CA ALA A 178 7.51 2.63 13.22
C ALA A 178 7.17 1.19 12.87
N ASN A 179 5.89 0.91 12.56
CA ASN A 179 5.47 -0.42 12.12
C ASN A 179 5.79 -0.66 10.64
N GLY A 180 7.07 -0.94 10.36
CA GLY A 180 7.55 -1.16 9.00
C GLY A 180 6.92 -2.38 8.30
N PHE A 181 6.58 -3.45 9.02
CA PHE A 181 5.97 -4.64 8.43
C PHE A 181 4.59 -4.34 7.82
N ASP A 182 3.76 -3.56 8.52
CA ASP A 182 2.45 -3.15 8.04
C ASP A 182 2.57 -2.24 6.79
N ALA A 183 3.57 -1.35 6.76
CA ALA A 183 3.86 -0.55 5.57
C ALA A 183 4.23 -1.39 4.35
N ILE A 184 5.11 -2.39 4.52
CA ILE A 184 5.49 -3.26 3.40
C ILE A 184 4.31 -4.12 2.94
N ALA A 185 3.52 -4.66 3.86
CA ALA A 185 2.32 -5.42 3.50
C ALA A 185 1.33 -4.57 2.70
N TYR A 186 1.10 -3.32 3.13
CA TYR A 186 0.22 -2.37 2.46
C TYR A 186 0.66 -2.07 1.02
N VAL A 187 1.95 -1.78 0.80
CA VAL A 187 2.49 -1.51 -0.54
C VAL A 187 2.43 -2.75 -1.42
N ASP A 188 2.79 -3.92 -0.89
CA ASP A 188 2.74 -5.19 -1.63
C ASP A 188 1.30 -5.51 -2.10
N ALA A 189 0.30 -5.26 -1.25
CA ALA A 189 -1.10 -5.44 -1.60
C ALA A 189 -1.54 -4.52 -2.75
N ILE A 190 -1.21 -3.23 -2.66
CA ILE A 190 -1.59 -2.24 -3.69
C ILE A 190 -0.87 -2.54 -5.00
N GLN A 191 0.41 -2.91 -4.97
CA GLN A 191 1.13 -3.32 -6.19
C GLN A 191 0.51 -4.58 -6.83
N HIS A 192 0.04 -5.52 -6.01
CA HIS A 192 -0.66 -6.69 -6.52
C HIS A 192 -1.97 -6.29 -7.22
N TYR A 193 -2.84 -5.51 -6.56
CA TYR A 193 -4.08 -5.03 -7.17
C TYR A 193 -3.82 -4.18 -8.42
N TYR A 194 -2.79 -3.32 -8.39
CA TYR A 194 -2.39 -2.52 -9.55
C TYR A 194 -2.09 -3.40 -10.75
N ASN A 195 -1.31 -4.47 -10.59
CA ASN A 195 -1.03 -5.38 -11.69
C ASN A 195 -2.32 -6.04 -12.23
N LEU A 196 -3.24 -6.45 -11.34
CA LEU A 196 -4.53 -7.02 -11.75
C LEU A 196 -5.41 -6.03 -12.52
N LEU A 197 -5.42 -4.76 -12.10
CA LEU A 197 -6.15 -3.71 -12.80
C LEU A 197 -5.56 -3.48 -14.18
N ILE A 198 -4.23 -3.38 -14.30
CA ILE A 198 -3.58 -3.22 -15.61
C ILE A 198 -3.84 -4.43 -16.52
N GLU A 199 -3.77 -5.65 -15.99
CA GLU A 199 -4.14 -6.87 -16.74
C GLU A 199 -5.58 -6.80 -17.27
N TYR A 200 -6.51 -6.33 -16.44
CA TYR A 200 -7.91 -6.13 -16.82
C TYR A 200 -8.06 -5.09 -17.94
N GLU A 201 -7.44 -3.92 -17.80
CA GLU A 201 -7.47 -2.85 -18.82
C GLU A 201 -6.95 -3.34 -20.17
N LEU A 202 -5.81 -4.03 -20.18
CA LEU A 202 -5.24 -4.61 -21.39
C LEU A 202 -6.17 -5.66 -22.03
N ALA A 203 -6.83 -6.48 -21.22
CA ALA A 203 -7.81 -7.45 -21.70
C ALA A 203 -9.06 -6.79 -22.31
N MET A 204 -9.48 -5.62 -21.83
CA MET A 204 -10.63 -4.90 -22.40
C MET A 204 -10.26 -4.18 -23.71
N LEU A 205 -9.09 -3.54 -23.77
CA LEU A 205 -8.58 -2.92 -25.00
C LEU A 205 -8.44 -3.94 -26.15
N THR A 206 -7.93 -5.13 -25.85
CA THR A 206 -7.80 -6.20 -26.85
C THR A 206 -9.15 -6.69 -27.35
N LYS A 207 -10.15 -6.86 -26.48
CA LYS A 207 -11.52 -7.24 -26.87
C LYS A 207 -12.17 -6.19 -27.78
N GLU A 208 -12.06 -4.92 -27.44
CA GLU A 208 -12.60 -3.82 -28.25
C GLU A 208 -11.98 -3.77 -29.65
N SER A 209 -10.65 -3.87 -29.74
CA SER A 209 -9.95 -3.91 -31.04
C SER A 209 -10.40 -5.09 -31.91
N SER A 210 -10.65 -6.25 -31.31
CA SER A 210 -11.10 -7.46 -32.03
C SER A 210 -12.56 -7.38 -32.50
N ASN A 211 -13.41 -6.63 -31.80
CA ASN A 211 -14.81 -6.40 -32.18
C ASN A 211 -14.93 -5.28 -33.22
N GLY A 212 -14.04 -4.28 -33.18
CA GLY A 212 -13.96 -3.23 -34.19
C GLY A 212 -13.48 -3.74 -35.56
N ALA A 213 -12.59 -4.74 -35.59
CA ALA A 213 -12.10 -5.35 -36.83
C ALA A 213 -13.11 -6.30 -37.52
N LYS A 214 -14.23 -6.62 -36.86
CA LYS A 214 -15.30 -7.49 -37.37
C LYS A 214 -16.54 -6.72 -37.87
N LYS A 215 -16.54 -5.40 -37.76
CA LYS A 215 -17.54 -4.50 -38.34
C LYS A 215 -17.00 -3.84 -39.60
#